data_AF-A0A940VKG9-F1
#
_entry.id   AF-A0A940VKG9-F1
#
_cell.length_a   1.000
_cell.length_b   1.000
_cell.length_c   1.000
_cell.angle_alpha   90.00
_cell.angle_beta   90.00
_cell.angle_gamma   90.00
#
_symmetry.space_group_name_H-M   'P 1'
#
loop_
_entity.id
_entity.type
_entity.pdbx_description
1 polymer ?
#
loop_
_entity_poly.entity_id
_entity_poly.type
_entity_poly.pdbx_seq_one_letter_code
_entity_poly.pdbx_strand_id
1 'polypeptide(L)'
;MTQVTIPKSFPSQANPAAVVTGPRVRFTVLTSRLIRMEYSRDNTFEDQASQAFWYRHQPVPPFKVTQTPEQIEIVTDHLHLRYRVSEAGFTRTTLSIQLRASGITWHFGDP
;
A
#
# COMPACT_ATOMS: atom_id res chain seq x y z
N MET A 1 -20.13 -19.22 31.25
CA MET A 1 -19.62 -17.97 30.66
C MET A 1 -18.43 -18.32 29.81
N THR A 2 -18.54 -18.18 28.49
CA THR A 2 -17.46 -18.54 27.56
C THR A 2 -16.38 -17.46 27.66
N GLN A 3 -15.17 -17.81 28.11
CA GLN A 3 -14.03 -16.89 28.04
C GLN A 3 -13.77 -16.58 26.57
N VAL A 4 -14.00 -15.34 26.17
CA VAL A 4 -13.52 -14.82 24.89
C VAL A 4 -12.02 -14.60 25.05
N THR A 5 -11.21 -15.52 24.54
CA THR A 5 -9.77 -15.31 24.40
C THR A 5 -9.53 -14.45 23.17
N ILE A 6 -9.25 -13.16 23.37
CA ILE A 6 -8.75 -12.30 22.29
C ILE A 6 -7.30 -12.72 22.03
N PRO A 7 -6.93 -13.13 20.80
CA PRO A 7 -5.54 -13.41 20.46
C PRO A 7 -4.65 -12.20 20.80
N LYS A 8 -3.60 -12.43 21.61
CA LYS A 8 -2.65 -11.39 22.03
C LYS A 8 -1.74 -10.88 20.90
N SER A 9 -1.72 -11.58 19.77
CA SER A 9 -0.90 -11.26 18.61
C SER A 9 -1.63 -11.71 17.35
N PHE A 10 -1.85 -10.76 16.44
CA PHE A 10 -2.29 -11.03 15.08
C PHE A 10 -1.09 -10.80 14.16
N PRO A 11 -0.88 -11.59 13.10
CA PRO A 11 0.15 -11.31 12.10
C PRO A 11 -0.31 -10.12 11.23
N SER A 12 -0.31 -8.95 11.85
CA SER A 12 -0.75 -7.67 11.30
C SER A 12 0.31 -7.05 10.39
N GLN A 13 1.57 -7.49 10.54
CA GLN A 13 2.65 -7.13 9.65
C GLN A 13 2.46 -7.84 8.30
N ALA A 14 2.61 -7.10 7.21
CA ALA A 14 2.53 -7.67 5.88
C ALA A 14 3.73 -8.56 5.58
N ASN A 15 3.58 -9.46 4.61
CA ASN A 15 4.73 -10.19 4.08
C ASN A 15 5.75 -9.17 3.52
N PRO A 16 7.02 -9.17 3.96
CA PRO A 16 8.00 -8.18 3.52
C PRO A 16 8.20 -8.12 2.01
N ALA A 17 8.03 -9.25 1.30
CA ALA A 17 8.14 -9.30 -0.15
C ALA A 17 6.94 -8.65 -0.88
N ALA A 18 5.86 -8.32 -0.16
CA ALA A 18 4.73 -7.55 -0.69
C ALA A 18 4.84 -6.04 -0.38
N VAL A 19 5.93 -5.61 0.29
CA VAL A 19 6.14 -4.23 0.73
C VAL A 19 7.12 -3.53 -0.21
N VAL A 20 6.76 -2.31 -0.63
CA VAL A 20 7.61 -1.40 -1.40
C VAL A 20 7.76 -0.10 -0.61
N THR A 21 8.99 0.32 -0.36
CA THR A 21 9.28 1.54 0.42
C THR A 21 10.02 2.57 -0.42
N GLY A 22 9.81 3.84 -0.09
CA GLY A 22 10.59 4.96 -0.58
C GLY A 22 10.65 6.06 0.47
N PRO A 23 11.26 7.22 0.16
CA PRO A 23 11.28 8.34 1.09
C PRO A 23 9.86 8.69 1.53
N ARG A 24 9.60 8.56 2.83
CA ARG A 24 8.35 8.90 3.52
C ARG A 24 7.14 8.07 3.12
N VAL A 25 7.29 7.01 2.33
CA VAL A 25 6.16 6.23 1.83
C VAL A 25 6.38 4.73 1.98
N ARG A 26 5.28 4.03 2.26
CA ARG A 26 5.21 2.57 2.22
C ARG A 26 3.96 2.15 1.47
N PHE A 27 4.16 1.28 0.49
CA PHE A 27 3.10 0.60 -0.23
C PHE A 27 3.12 -0.88 0.15
N THR A 28 1.95 -1.46 0.38
CA THR A 28 1.80 -2.91 0.59
C THR A 28 0.80 -3.45 -0.41
N VAL A 29 1.23 -4.37 -1.28
CA VAL A 29 0.36 -5.02 -2.26
C VAL A 29 -0.34 -6.19 -1.58
N LEU A 30 -1.62 -6.01 -1.24
CA LEU A 30 -2.40 -7.01 -0.49
C LEU A 30 -3.09 -8.00 -1.42
N THR A 31 -3.56 -7.53 -2.58
CA THR A 31 -4.11 -8.36 -3.67
C THR A 31 -3.82 -7.68 -5.01
N SER A 32 -4.23 -8.31 -6.12
CA SER A 32 -4.16 -7.65 -7.43
C SER A 32 -5.03 -6.39 -7.55
N ARG A 33 -6.01 -6.16 -6.64
CA ARG A 33 -6.91 -5.00 -6.63
C ARG A 33 -6.84 -4.15 -5.35
N LEU A 34 -5.91 -4.45 -4.44
CA LEU A 34 -5.82 -3.74 -3.16
C LEU A 34 -4.36 -3.43 -2.83
N ILE A 35 -4.06 -2.14 -2.74
CA ILE A 35 -2.76 -1.63 -2.28
C ILE A 35 -3.03 -0.74 -1.07
N ARG A 36 -2.41 -1.06 0.07
CA ARG A 36 -2.35 -0.15 1.22
C ARG A 36 -1.24 0.86 0.97
N MET A 37 -1.52 2.12 1.22
CA MET A 37 -0.59 3.23 1.03
C MET A 37 -0.44 3.98 2.35
N GLU A 38 0.79 4.25 2.74
CA GLU A 38 1.12 4.99 3.96
C GLU A 38 2.12 6.09 3.61
N TYR A 39 1.90 7.28 4.18
CA TYR A 39 2.82 8.41 4.12
C TYR A 39 3.18 8.84 5.54
N SER A 40 4.47 9.10 5.78
CA SER A 40 5.00 9.54 7.07
C SER A 40 6.19 10.45 6.88
N ARG A 41 6.13 11.68 7.42
CA ARG A 41 7.25 12.64 7.33
C ARG A 41 8.56 12.09 7.91
N ASP A 42 8.42 11.25 8.93
CA ASP A 42 9.55 10.73 9.72
C ASP A 42 9.94 9.30 9.33
N ASN A 43 9.35 8.73 8.26
CA ASN A 43 9.52 7.33 7.84
C ASN A 43 9.07 6.28 8.89
N THR A 44 8.18 6.66 9.80
CA THR A 44 7.58 5.75 10.79
C THR A 44 6.19 5.31 10.30
N PHE A 45 5.95 4.01 10.19
CA PHE A 45 4.72 3.44 9.62
C PHE A 45 3.95 2.59 10.64
N GLU A 46 2.67 2.31 10.38
CA GLU A 46 1.78 1.61 11.31
C GLU A 46 1.64 0.12 10.96
N ASP A 47 2.16 -0.74 11.83
CA ASP A 47 2.11 -2.19 11.66
C ASP A 47 0.98 -2.85 12.45
N GLN A 48 0.36 -2.14 13.40
CA GLN A 48 -0.74 -2.66 14.18
C GLN A 48 -1.97 -2.93 13.32
N ALA A 49 -2.75 -3.92 13.73
CA ALA A 49 -4.02 -4.24 13.10
C ALA A 49 -4.93 -2.99 13.08
N SER A 50 -5.56 -2.71 11.94
CA SER A 50 -6.61 -1.71 11.86
C SER A 50 -7.94 -2.38 12.18
N GLN A 51 -8.95 -1.60 12.55
CA GLN A 51 -10.29 -2.15 12.87
C GLN A 51 -10.83 -3.07 11.76
N ALA A 52 -10.53 -2.76 10.49
CA ALA A 52 -10.98 -3.52 9.32
C ALA A 52 -10.02 -4.63 8.86
N PHE A 53 -8.72 -4.58 9.22
CA PHE A 53 -7.72 -5.53 8.70
C PHE A 53 -6.76 -6.00 9.80
N TRP A 54 -6.99 -7.24 10.25
CA TRP A 54 -6.26 -7.85 11.37
C TRP A 54 -5.12 -8.76 10.89
N TYR A 55 -5.29 -9.42 9.73
CA TYR A 55 -4.33 -10.37 9.15
C TYR A 55 -3.79 -9.84 7.82
N ARG A 56 -2.55 -9.33 7.81
CA ARG A 56 -1.92 -8.78 6.60
C ARG A 56 -0.81 -9.66 6.03
N HIS A 57 -0.34 -10.64 6.81
CA HIS A 57 0.60 -11.63 6.32
C HIS A 57 -0.12 -12.65 5.40
N GLN A 58 -0.33 -12.27 4.14
CA GLN A 58 -0.96 -13.08 3.09
C GLN A 58 0.11 -13.56 2.08
N PRO A 59 -0.20 -14.55 1.22
CA PRO A 59 0.64 -14.87 0.08
C PRO A 59 0.90 -13.63 -0.77
N VAL A 60 2.14 -13.48 -1.26
CA VAL A 60 2.54 -12.33 -2.06
C VAL A 60 1.83 -12.42 -3.42
N PRO A 61 0.98 -11.44 -3.79
CA PRO A 61 0.37 -11.43 -5.12
C PRO A 61 1.45 -11.16 -6.19
N PRO A 62 1.20 -11.52 -7.47
CA PRO A 62 2.08 -11.11 -8.55
C PRO A 62 1.99 -9.59 -8.78
N PHE A 63 3.13 -8.91 -8.76
CA PHE A 63 3.27 -7.51 -9.17
C PHE A 63 4.68 -7.23 -9.66
N LYS A 64 4.84 -6.12 -10.36
CA LYS A 64 6.14 -5.57 -10.77
C LYS A 64 6.35 -4.22 -10.14
N VAL A 65 7.61 -3.90 -9.83
CA VAL A 65 8.03 -2.61 -9.30
C VAL A 65 9.06 -2.01 -10.24
N THR A 66 8.87 -0.74 -10.59
CA THR A 66 9.94 0.10 -11.14
C THR A 66 10.18 1.22 -10.14
N GLN A 67 11.42 1.35 -9.68
CA GLN A 67 11.76 2.33 -8.66
C GLN A 67 13.04 3.08 -9.06
N THR A 68 12.94 4.40 -8.99
CA THR A 68 14.01 5.37 -9.19
C THR A 68 14.04 6.32 -8.00
N PRO A 69 15.07 7.17 -7.84
CA PRO A 69 15.06 8.20 -6.82
C PRO A 69 13.86 9.17 -6.94
N GLU A 70 13.32 9.36 -8.14
CA GLU A 70 12.25 10.31 -8.43
C GLU A 70 10.84 9.69 -8.44
N GLN A 71 10.73 8.37 -8.62
CA GLN A 71 9.45 7.72 -8.90
C GLN A 71 9.39 6.26 -8.44
N ILE A 72 8.21 5.85 -7.97
CA ILE A 72 7.81 4.47 -7.71
C ILE A 72 6.61 4.14 -8.61
N GLU A 73 6.70 3.03 -9.33
CA GLU A 73 5.59 2.43 -10.06
C GLU A 73 5.36 1.00 -9.58
N ILE A 74 4.09 0.68 -9.31
CA ILE A 74 3.66 -0.67 -8.93
C ILE A 74 2.59 -1.11 -9.92
N VAL A 75 2.84 -2.22 -10.59
CA VAL A 75 1.91 -2.80 -11.58
C VAL A 75 1.47 -4.17 -11.11
N THR A 76 0.17 -4.31 -10.86
CA THR A 76 -0.51 -5.60 -10.65
C THR A 76 -1.30 -5.97 -11.90
N ASP A 77 -2.02 -7.10 -11.86
CA ASP A 77 -2.95 -7.45 -12.95
C ASP A 77 -4.01 -6.36 -13.19
N HIS A 78 -4.45 -5.64 -12.16
CA HIS A 78 -5.59 -4.72 -12.26
C HIS A 78 -5.23 -3.25 -12.04
N LEU A 79 -4.17 -2.95 -11.29
CA LEU A 79 -3.81 -1.61 -10.87
C LEU A 79 -2.43 -1.22 -11.39
N HIS A 80 -2.31 0.04 -11.78
CA HIS A 80 -1.03 0.69 -12.03
C HIS A 80 -0.94 1.93 -11.15
N LEU A 81 -0.24 1.80 -10.03
CA LEU A 81 0.07 2.90 -9.13
C LEU A 81 1.33 3.62 -9.61
N ARG A 82 1.27 4.95 -9.67
CA ARG A 82 2.42 5.81 -9.92
C ARG A 82 2.53 6.83 -8.80
N TYR A 83 3.71 6.89 -8.19
CA TYR A 83 4.06 7.86 -7.17
C TYR A 83 5.34 8.60 -7.54
N ARG A 84 5.29 9.94 -7.63
CA ARG A 84 6.47 10.80 -7.76
C ARG A 84 6.94 11.22 -6.38
N VAL A 85 8.19 10.90 -6.06
CA VAL A 85 8.82 11.25 -4.78
C VAL A 85 8.83 12.76 -4.63
N SER A 86 8.27 13.24 -3.52
CA SER A 86 8.09 14.66 -3.26
C SER A 86 7.98 14.92 -1.77
N GLU A 87 8.56 16.04 -1.33
CA GLU A 87 8.43 16.56 0.03
C GLU A 87 6.96 16.81 0.44
N ALA A 88 6.10 17.09 -0.55
CA ALA A 88 4.66 17.29 -0.34
C ALA A 88 3.89 15.99 -0.07
N GLY A 89 4.51 14.81 -0.22
CA GLY A 89 3.88 13.52 -0.01
C GLY A 89 2.82 13.20 -1.07
N PHE A 90 1.69 12.64 -0.64
CA PHE A 90 0.56 12.33 -1.51
C PHE A 90 -0.25 13.58 -1.83
N THR A 91 -0.33 13.89 -3.11
CA THR A 91 -1.08 15.01 -3.68
C THR A 91 -1.70 14.55 -5.00
N ARG A 92 -2.66 15.31 -5.50
CA ARG A 92 -3.31 15.03 -6.79
C ARG A 92 -2.33 14.90 -7.97
N THR A 93 -1.15 15.51 -7.89
CA THR A 93 -0.13 15.41 -8.95
C THR A 93 0.92 14.34 -8.69
N THR A 94 1.15 13.97 -7.43
CA THR A 94 2.24 13.05 -7.05
C THR A 94 1.78 11.61 -6.95
N LEU A 95 0.49 11.33 -6.75
CA LEU A 95 -0.04 9.98 -6.64
C LEU A 95 -1.26 9.77 -7.55
N SER A 96 -1.21 8.74 -8.38
CA SER A 96 -2.34 8.26 -9.17
C SER A 96 -2.37 6.73 -9.25
N ILE A 97 -3.56 6.19 -9.48
CA ILE A 97 -3.81 4.77 -9.66
C ILE A 97 -4.72 4.60 -10.87
N GLN A 98 -4.23 3.88 -11.87
CA GLN A 98 -5.02 3.53 -13.04
C GLN A 98 -5.61 2.12 -12.89
N LEU A 99 -6.91 2.00 -13.13
CA LEU A 99 -7.58 0.72 -13.39
C LEU A 99 -7.22 0.26 -14.80
N ARG A 100 -6.39 -0.78 -14.90
CA ARG A 100 -5.81 -1.21 -16.19
C ARG A 100 -6.86 -1.67 -17.21
N ALA A 101 -7.98 -2.21 -16.74
CA ALA A 101 -9.05 -2.72 -17.60
C ALA A 101 -9.83 -1.60 -18.31
N SER A 102 -10.02 -0.44 -17.66
CA SER A 102 -10.82 0.67 -18.19
C SER A 102 -9.99 1.89 -18.59
N GLY A 103 -8.74 1.97 -18.15
CA GLY A 103 -7.87 3.14 -18.31
C GLY A 103 -8.21 4.31 -17.37
N ILE A 104 -9.30 4.20 -16.60
CA ILE A 104 -9.72 5.22 -15.63
C ILE A 104 -8.61 5.41 -14.60
N THR A 105 -8.24 6.67 -14.36
CA THR A 105 -7.18 7.02 -13.42
C THR A 105 -7.77 7.85 -12.28
N TRP A 106 -7.66 7.31 -11.07
CA TRP A 106 -7.89 8.04 -9.84
C TRP A 106 -6.62 8.78 -9.44
N HIS A 107 -6.74 10.03 -9.02
CA HIS A 107 -5.67 10.80 -8.41
C HIS A 107 -5.97 11.02 -6.93
N PHE A 108 -4.92 11.22 -6.14
CA PHE A 108 -5.12 11.49 -4.73
C PHE A 108 -5.99 12.73 -4.50
N GLY A 109 -7.10 12.55 -3.77
CA GLY A 109 -8.09 13.59 -3.51
C GLY A 109 -9.30 13.57 -4.46
N ASP A 110 -9.31 12.72 -5.48
CA ASP A 110 -10.51 12.45 -6.27
C ASP A 110 -11.55 11.68 -5.41
N PRO A 111 -12.87 11.91 -5.63
CA PRO A 111 -13.95 11.30 -4.85
C PRO A 111 -14.10 9.79 -5.06
#